data_AF-M0MBF2-F1
#
_entry.id   AF-M0MBF2-F1
#
_cell.length_a   1.000
_cell.length_b   1.000
_cell.length_c   1.000
_cell.angle_alpha   90.00
_cell.angle_beta   90.00
_cell.angle_gamma   90.00
#
_symmetry.space_group_name_H-M   'P 1'
#
loop_
_entity.id
_entity.type
_entity.pdbx_description
1 polymer ?
#
loop_
_entity_poly.entity_id
_entity_poly.type
_entity_poly.pdbx_seq_one_letter_code
_entity_poly.pdbx_strand_id
1 'polypeptide(L)'
;MDDEETVRINVEVPESVRDTAKQKLDYGGLSREIRERLEEIAFGPELAHRSRLERQRADLKNRLRDVREKRREIDAEIETLEEQVQAVDEKLGSITEREDKYDAKLEELESQLRRDGMRLDVENPKVGRAAATGGVEPEGVIRELKDRNPDVPDYAFEDGLHDHEHDWTGVLDEDLGQDPDEREARYR
;
A
#
# COMPACT_ATOMS: atom_id res chain seq x y z
N MET A 1 3.32 40.42 38.98
CA MET A 1 2.83 39.06 39.20
C MET A 1 2.41 39.06 40.64
N ASP A 2 1.11 39.11 40.90
CA ASP A 2 0.61 38.92 42.26
C ASP A 2 0.67 37.42 42.52
N ASP A 3 1.69 36.98 43.24
CA ASP A 3 1.70 35.65 43.84
C ASP A 3 0.59 35.64 44.89
N GLU A 4 -0.59 35.14 44.51
CA GLU A 4 -1.71 34.98 45.42
C GLU A 4 -1.30 34.00 46.53
N GLU A 5 -1.23 34.49 47.77
CA GLU A 5 -0.81 33.72 48.92
C GLU A 5 -1.83 32.59 49.17
N THR A 6 -1.47 31.35 48.81
CA THR A 6 -2.37 30.21 48.98
C THR A 6 -2.34 29.70 50.41
N VAL A 7 -3.52 29.66 51.05
CA VAL A 7 -3.69 29.14 52.41
C VAL A 7 -4.32 27.75 52.36
N ARG A 8 -3.76 26.80 53.10
CA ARG A 8 -4.33 25.44 53.22
C ARG A 8 -5.50 25.46 54.20
N ILE A 9 -6.66 25.05 53.72
CA ILE A 9 -7.87 24.87 54.54
C ILE A 9 -8.09 23.37 54.76
N ASN A 10 -8.32 22.98 56.01
CA ASN A 10 -8.74 21.63 56.36
C ASN A 10 -10.27 21.62 56.52
N VAL A 11 -10.95 20.75 55.78
CA VAL A 11 -12.40 20.58 55.85
C VAL A 11 -12.69 19.15 56.32
N GLU A 12 -13.40 19.04 57.43
CA GLU A 12 -13.90 17.75 57.91
C GLU A 12 -15.22 17.41 57.20
N VAL A 13 -15.24 16.29 56.50
CA VAL A 13 -16.43 15.75 55.84
C VAL A 13 -16.53 14.25 56.15
N PRO A 14 -17.77 13.72 56.32
CA PRO A 14 -17.96 12.29 56.51
C PRO A 14 -17.33 11.47 55.38
N GLU A 15 -16.75 10.32 55.73
CA GLU A 15 -16.07 9.45 54.78
C GLU A 15 -16.98 9.00 53.62
N SER A 16 -18.24 8.67 53.94
CA SER A 16 -19.27 8.31 52.95
C SER A 16 -19.51 9.41 51.91
N VAL A 17 -19.44 10.68 52.33
CA VAL A 17 -19.63 11.84 51.45
C VAL A 17 -18.40 12.05 50.57
N ARG A 18 -17.20 11.96 51.16
CA ARG A 18 -15.93 12.06 50.42
C ARG A 18 -15.85 11.02 49.31
N ASP A 19 -16.18 9.77 49.61
CA ASP A 19 -16.02 8.66 48.66
C ASP A 19 -17.09 8.71 47.56
N THR A 20 -18.31 9.07 47.91
CA THR A 20 -19.38 9.32 46.93
C THR A 20 -19.00 10.47 45.99
N ALA A 21 -18.45 11.56 46.53
CA ALA A 21 -18.03 12.70 45.73
C ALA A 21 -16.80 12.39 44.85
N LYS A 22 -15.85 11.59 45.34
CA LYS A 22 -14.71 11.11 44.55
C LYS A 22 -15.13 10.18 43.41
N GLN A 23 -16.17 9.37 43.57
CA GLN A 23 -16.67 8.51 42.49
C GLN A 23 -17.41 9.31 41.40
N LYS A 24 -18.08 10.40 41.78
CA LYS A 24 -18.87 11.22 40.85
C LYS A 24 -18.06 12.30 40.13
N LEU A 25 -16.86 12.61 40.61
CA LEU A 25 -16.01 13.68 40.08
C LEU A 25 -14.71 13.10 39.54
N ASP A 26 -14.21 13.66 38.44
CA ASP A 26 -12.91 13.31 37.89
C ASP A 26 -11.77 13.68 38.84
N TYR A 27 -10.56 13.19 38.55
CA TYR A 27 -9.36 13.47 39.36
C TYR A 27 -9.19 14.98 39.63
N GLY A 28 -9.18 15.36 40.91
CA GLY A 28 -9.07 16.75 41.36
C GLY A 28 -10.37 17.57 41.31
N GLY A 29 -11.49 16.99 40.89
CA GLY A 29 -12.79 17.69 40.79
C GLY A 29 -13.33 18.16 42.14
N LEU A 30 -13.11 17.39 43.21
CA LEU A 30 -13.56 17.71 44.56
C LEU A 30 -12.91 18.99 45.11
N SER A 31 -11.60 19.15 44.89
CA SER A 31 -10.85 20.36 45.26
C SER A 31 -11.25 21.57 44.41
N ARG A 32 -11.66 21.34 43.14
CA ARG A 32 -12.14 22.39 42.25
C ARG A 32 -13.48 22.93 42.74
N GLU A 33 -14.40 22.05 43.11
CA GLU A 33 -15.74 22.42 43.58
C GLU A 33 -15.68 23.19 44.91
N ILE A 34 -14.84 22.75 45.85
CA ILE A 34 -14.63 23.46 47.12
C ILE A 34 -14.06 24.87 46.88
N ARG A 35 -13.09 25.00 45.97
CA ARG A 35 -12.52 26.31 45.63
C ARG A 35 -13.55 27.22 44.98
N GLU A 36 -14.37 26.71 44.06
CA GLU A 36 -15.43 27.49 43.42
C GLU A 36 -16.45 28.00 44.43
N ARG A 37 -16.83 27.17 45.41
CA ARG A 37 -17.77 27.60 46.45
C ARG A 37 -17.18 28.67 47.37
N LEU A 38 -15.88 28.58 47.68
CA LEU A 38 -15.18 29.60 48.45
C LEU A 38 -15.02 30.91 47.67
N GLU A 39 -14.70 30.85 46.36
CA GLU A 39 -14.64 32.02 45.47
C GLU A 39 -16.01 32.71 45.37
N GLU A 40 -17.10 31.93 45.27
CA GLU A 40 -18.47 32.45 45.24
C GLU A 40 -18.87 33.15 46.55
N ILE A 41 -18.50 32.58 47.70
CA ILE A 41 -18.76 33.19 49.01
C ILE A 41 -17.93 34.47 49.21
N ALA A 42 -16.68 34.49 48.74
CA ALA A 42 -15.77 35.60 48.96
C ALA A 42 -16.03 36.80 48.03
N PHE A 43 -16.35 36.55 46.76
CA PHE A 43 -16.40 37.58 45.71
C PHE A 43 -17.76 37.74 45.04
N GLY A 44 -18.73 36.89 45.39
CA GLY A 44 -20.06 36.87 44.79
C GLY A 44 -20.17 36.02 43.51
N PRO A 45 -21.40 35.73 43.07
CA PRO A 45 -21.67 34.73 42.02
C PRO A 45 -21.15 35.13 40.63
N GLU A 46 -21.12 36.42 40.32
CA GLU A 46 -20.74 36.93 39.00
C GLU A 46 -19.22 36.81 38.75
N LEU A 47 -18.40 37.15 39.74
CA LEU A 47 -16.94 37.01 39.66
C LEU A 47 -16.52 35.53 39.64
N ALA A 48 -17.16 34.69 40.46
CA ALA A 48 -16.93 33.24 40.42
C ALA A 48 -17.32 32.63 39.06
N HIS A 49 -18.44 33.06 38.48
CA HIS A 49 -18.85 32.62 37.14
C HIS A 49 -17.86 33.04 36.05
N ARG A 50 -17.36 34.28 36.11
CA ARG A 50 -16.32 34.77 35.19
C ARG A 50 -15.04 33.96 35.30
N SER A 51 -14.54 33.72 36.52
CA SER A 51 -13.36 32.89 36.78
C SER A 51 -13.52 31.49 36.18
N ARG A 52 -14.72 30.88 36.32
CA ARG A 52 -15.04 29.58 35.71
C ARG A 52 -14.96 29.63 34.18
N LEU A 53 -15.56 30.64 33.54
CA LEU A 53 -15.51 30.79 32.09
C LEU A 53 -14.08 31.02 31.57
N GLU A 54 -13.27 31.78 32.30
CA GLU A 54 -11.86 31.99 31.96
C GLU A 54 -11.06 30.69 32.04
N ARG A 55 -11.27 29.87 33.08
CA ARG A 55 -10.68 28.52 33.21
C ARG A 55 -11.12 27.60 32.08
N GLN A 56 -12.41 27.56 31.75
CA GLN A 56 -12.94 26.76 30.64
C GLN A 56 -12.35 27.19 29.29
N ARG A 57 -12.25 28.50 29.05
CA ARG A 57 -11.62 29.05 27.84
C ARG A 57 -10.15 28.65 27.75
N ALA A 58 -9.42 28.66 28.85
CA ALA A 58 -8.03 28.21 28.89
C ALA A 58 -7.90 26.73 28.56
N ASP A 59 -8.75 25.87 29.16
CA ASP A 59 -8.78 24.43 28.88
C ASP A 59 -9.09 24.14 27.40
N LEU A 60 -10.12 24.79 26.84
CA LEU A 60 -10.46 24.66 25.43
C LEU A 60 -9.33 25.11 24.50
N LYS A 61 -8.60 26.17 24.84
CA LYS A 61 -7.44 26.62 24.05
C LYS A 61 -6.30 25.59 24.08
N ASN A 62 -6.06 24.96 25.22
CA ASN A 62 -5.05 23.91 25.33
C ASN A 62 -5.46 22.69 24.51
N ARG A 63 -6.69 22.19 24.69
CA ARG A 63 -7.22 21.08 23.86
C ARG A 63 -7.14 21.38 22.37
N LEU A 64 -7.45 22.61 21.96
CA LEU A 64 -7.35 23.03 20.56
C LEU A 64 -5.89 23.00 20.06
N ARG A 65 -4.93 23.38 20.90
CA ARG A 65 -3.50 23.28 20.57
C ARG A 65 -3.10 21.82 20.39
N ASP A 66 -3.48 20.95 21.32
CA ASP A 66 -3.14 19.53 21.28
C ASP A 66 -3.73 18.85 20.03
N VAL A 67 -4.99 19.15 19.70
CA VAL A 67 -5.63 18.64 18.47
C VAL A 67 -4.92 19.15 17.23
N ARG A 68 -4.49 20.41 17.19
CA ARG A 68 -3.73 20.97 16.06
C ARG A 68 -2.34 20.35 15.92
N GLU A 69 -1.73 19.94 17.02
CA GLU A 69 -0.45 19.22 16.99
C GLU A 69 -0.64 17.82 16.44
N LYS A 70 -1.59 17.05 16.96
CA LYS A 70 -1.95 15.74 16.42
C LYS A 70 -2.32 15.79 14.94
N ARG A 71 -3.05 16.84 14.51
CA ARG A 71 -3.39 17.00 13.10
C ARG A 71 -2.14 17.18 12.24
N ARG A 72 -1.15 17.95 12.69
CA ARG A 72 0.11 18.15 11.95
C ARG A 72 0.93 16.86 11.88
N GLU A 73 0.92 16.07 12.93
CA GLU A 73 1.57 14.75 12.94
C GLU A 73 0.92 13.80 11.93
N ILE A 74 -0.42 13.72 11.93
CA ILE A 74 -1.18 12.95 10.94
C ILE A 74 -0.95 13.46 9.52
N ASP A 75 -0.96 14.78 9.31
CA ASP A 75 -0.72 15.40 8.00
C ASP A 75 0.68 14.99 7.47
N ALA A 76 1.71 14.91 8.33
CA ALA A 76 3.05 14.47 7.96
C ALA A 76 3.16 12.95 7.71
N GLU A 77 2.42 12.14 8.46
CA GLU A 77 2.33 10.69 8.22
C GLU A 77 1.67 10.40 6.86
N ILE A 78 0.61 11.16 6.51
CA ILE A 78 -0.04 11.09 5.20
C ILE A 78 0.95 11.41 4.08
N GLU A 79 1.70 12.51 4.18
CA GLU A 79 2.71 12.90 3.18
C GLU A 79 3.76 11.79 2.99
N THR A 80 4.23 11.18 4.08
CA THR A 80 5.18 10.07 4.02
C THR A 80 4.58 8.83 3.34
N LEU A 81 3.31 8.52 3.59
CA LEU A 81 2.63 7.40 2.94
C LEU A 81 2.38 7.67 1.45
N GLU A 82 2.05 8.91 1.07
CA GLU A 82 1.88 9.32 -0.33
C GLU A 82 3.20 9.13 -1.11
N GLU A 83 4.34 9.53 -0.54
CA GLU A 83 5.66 9.29 -1.15
C GLU A 83 5.96 7.79 -1.32
N GLN A 84 5.62 6.96 -0.33
CA GLN A 84 5.80 5.51 -0.41
C GLN A 84 4.92 4.87 -1.50
N VAL A 85 3.66 5.31 -1.61
CA VAL A 85 2.74 4.86 -2.67
C VAL A 85 3.33 5.21 -4.03
N GLN A 86 3.75 6.45 -4.24
CA GLN A 86 4.36 6.86 -5.51
C GLN A 86 5.59 6.01 -5.86
N ALA A 87 6.47 5.74 -4.89
CA ALA A 87 7.64 4.90 -5.14
C ALA A 87 7.29 3.44 -5.49
N VAL A 88 6.18 2.92 -4.98
CA VAL A 88 5.67 1.59 -5.35
C VAL A 88 5.05 1.62 -6.75
N ASP A 89 4.26 2.65 -7.07
CA ASP A 89 3.66 2.81 -8.40
C ASP A 89 4.71 2.92 -9.49
N GLU A 90 5.80 3.67 -9.26
CA GLU A 90 6.93 3.78 -10.19
C GLU A 90 7.60 2.41 -10.44
N LYS A 91 7.78 1.62 -9.37
CA LYS A 91 8.34 0.26 -9.48
C LYS A 91 7.40 -0.66 -10.23
N LEU A 92 6.09 -0.62 -9.94
CA LEU A 92 5.10 -1.40 -10.67
C LEU A 92 5.09 -1.04 -12.15
N GLY A 93 5.09 0.26 -12.49
CA GLY A 93 5.19 0.71 -13.88
C GLY A 93 6.43 0.16 -14.58
N SER A 94 7.59 0.17 -13.91
CA SER A 94 8.82 -0.40 -14.47
C SER A 94 8.75 -1.92 -14.68
N ILE A 95 8.00 -2.64 -13.85
CA ILE A 95 7.78 -4.08 -13.98
C ILE A 95 6.83 -4.34 -15.16
N THR A 96 5.70 -3.63 -15.24
CA THR A 96 4.76 -3.75 -16.36
C THR A 96 5.42 -3.46 -17.70
N GLU A 97 6.20 -2.38 -17.82
CA GLU A 97 6.93 -2.09 -19.07
C GLU A 97 7.92 -3.20 -19.44
N ARG A 98 8.51 -3.88 -18.45
CA ARG A 98 9.43 -4.99 -18.66
C ARG A 98 8.70 -6.25 -19.09
N GLU A 99 7.54 -6.52 -18.50
CA GLU A 99 6.62 -7.60 -18.90
C GLU A 99 6.15 -7.40 -20.34
N ASP A 100 5.70 -6.19 -20.71
CA ASP A 100 5.29 -5.86 -22.09
C ASP A 100 6.43 -6.10 -23.09
N LYS A 101 7.66 -5.71 -22.75
CA LYS A 101 8.85 -5.94 -23.58
C LYS A 101 9.18 -7.42 -23.68
N TYR A 102 8.99 -8.18 -22.60
CA TYR A 102 9.22 -9.61 -22.58
C TYR A 102 8.18 -10.35 -23.42
N ASP A 103 6.90 -9.99 -23.31
CA ASP A 103 5.82 -10.54 -24.12
C ASP A 103 6.02 -10.27 -25.61
N ALA A 104 6.38 -9.05 -25.99
CA ALA A 104 6.71 -8.72 -27.38
C ALA A 104 7.90 -9.56 -27.91
N LYS A 105 8.86 -9.91 -27.05
CA LYS A 105 9.98 -10.80 -27.43
C LYS A 105 9.53 -12.24 -27.58
N LEU A 106 8.61 -12.72 -26.74
CA LEU A 106 8.01 -14.03 -26.90
C LEU A 106 7.20 -14.14 -28.19
N GLU A 107 6.41 -13.13 -28.55
CA GLU A 107 5.68 -13.09 -29.82
C GLU A 107 6.62 -13.09 -31.05
N GLU A 108 7.74 -12.37 -30.95
CA GLU A 108 8.78 -12.38 -32.00
C GLU A 108 9.39 -13.77 -32.16
N LEU A 109 9.73 -14.43 -31.04
CA LEU A 109 10.27 -15.79 -31.02
C LEU A 109 9.26 -16.80 -31.55
N GLU A 110 8.00 -16.72 -31.12
CA GLU A 110 6.92 -17.56 -31.61
C GLU A 110 6.71 -17.40 -33.12
N SER A 111 6.74 -16.16 -33.61
CA SER A 111 6.64 -15.91 -35.05
C SER A 111 7.78 -16.55 -35.83
N GLN A 112 9.01 -16.48 -35.32
CA GLN A 112 10.19 -17.10 -35.94
C GLN A 112 10.14 -18.63 -35.87
N LEU A 113 9.66 -19.17 -34.76
CA LEU A 113 9.44 -20.60 -34.57
C LEU A 113 8.40 -21.12 -35.58
N ARG A 114 7.23 -20.47 -35.65
CA ARG A 114 6.11 -20.92 -36.47
C ARG A 114 6.27 -20.62 -37.95
N ARG A 115 6.69 -19.41 -38.33
CA ARG A 115 6.74 -18.99 -39.74
C ARG A 115 8.08 -19.27 -40.40
N ASP A 116 9.18 -19.00 -39.69
CA ASP A 116 10.52 -19.12 -40.25
C ASP A 116 11.11 -20.52 -40.02
N GLY A 117 10.40 -21.39 -39.29
CA GLY A 117 10.89 -22.72 -38.93
C GLY A 117 12.15 -22.67 -38.06
N MET A 118 12.37 -21.58 -37.33
CA MET A 118 13.57 -21.43 -36.53
C MET A 118 13.48 -22.32 -35.29
N ARG A 119 14.44 -23.23 -35.12
CA ARG A 119 14.59 -23.98 -33.87
C ARG A 119 15.06 -23.05 -32.75
N LEU A 120 14.38 -23.12 -31.61
CA LEU A 120 14.64 -22.27 -30.45
C LEU A 120 15.04 -23.13 -29.26
N ASP A 121 16.33 -23.32 -29.09
CA ASP A 121 16.92 -24.02 -27.96
C ASP A 121 17.39 -23.04 -26.87
N VAL A 122 17.83 -23.60 -25.74
CA VAL A 122 18.30 -22.85 -24.57
C VAL A 122 19.56 -22.03 -24.90
N GLU A 123 20.42 -22.51 -25.80
CA GLU A 123 21.66 -21.82 -26.19
C GLU A 123 21.41 -20.71 -27.23
N ASN A 124 20.18 -20.59 -27.74
CA ASN A 124 19.86 -19.61 -28.76
C ASN A 124 20.07 -18.17 -28.25
N PRO A 125 20.87 -17.33 -28.95
CA PRO A 125 21.10 -15.94 -28.55
C PRO A 125 19.82 -15.10 -28.46
N LYS A 126 18.76 -15.46 -29.18
CA LYS A 126 17.47 -14.75 -29.12
C LYS A 126 16.69 -15.12 -27.84
N VAL A 127 16.71 -16.40 -27.45
CA VAL A 127 16.13 -16.89 -26.20
C VAL A 127 16.85 -16.28 -25.01
N GLY A 128 18.19 -16.23 -25.03
CA GLY A 128 18.99 -15.54 -24.00
C GLY A 128 18.69 -14.05 -23.86
N ARG A 129 18.37 -13.35 -24.97
CA ARG A 129 17.97 -11.94 -24.94
C ARG A 129 16.56 -11.73 -24.38
N ALA A 130 15.63 -12.63 -24.68
CA ALA A 130 14.29 -12.61 -24.09
C ALA A 130 14.36 -12.90 -22.58
N ALA A 131 15.15 -13.91 -22.19
CA ALA A 131 15.44 -14.27 -20.79
C ALA A 131 15.96 -13.07 -19.98
N ALA A 132 16.99 -12.39 -20.49
CA ALA A 132 17.53 -11.18 -19.88
C ALA A 132 16.51 -10.04 -19.76
N THR A 133 15.57 -9.94 -20.69
CA THR A 133 14.51 -8.92 -20.68
C THR A 133 13.45 -9.22 -19.62
N GLY A 134 12.97 -10.47 -19.55
CA GLY A 134 12.00 -10.92 -18.56
C GLY A 134 12.57 -11.08 -17.15
N GLY A 135 13.90 -11.20 -17.01
CA GLY A 135 14.53 -11.58 -15.75
C GLY A 135 14.25 -13.03 -15.37
N VAL A 136 14.09 -13.90 -16.38
CA VAL A 136 13.88 -15.34 -16.25
C VAL A 136 15.06 -16.08 -16.84
N GLU A 137 15.27 -17.34 -16.44
CA GLU A 137 16.29 -18.19 -17.06
C GLU A 137 15.86 -18.59 -18.50
N PRO A 138 16.81 -18.86 -19.42
CA PRO A 138 16.50 -19.30 -20.79
C PRO A 138 15.58 -20.52 -20.86
N GLU A 139 15.70 -21.47 -19.94
CA GLU A 139 14.80 -22.63 -19.85
C GLU A 139 13.36 -22.23 -19.48
N GLY A 140 13.21 -21.14 -18.72
CA GLY A 140 11.92 -20.55 -18.41
C GLY A 140 11.23 -20.00 -19.67
N VAL A 141 11.99 -19.32 -20.52
CA VAL A 141 11.50 -18.82 -21.82
C VAL A 141 11.05 -19.97 -22.70
N ILE A 142 11.85 -21.04 -22.81
CA ILE A 142 11.47 -22.22 -23.61
C ILE A 142 10.20 -22.88 -23.07
N ARG A 143 10.09 -23.03 -21.74
CA ARG A 143 8.87 -23.58 -21.12
C ARG A 143 7.65 -22.74 -21.44
N GLU A 144 7.75 -21.43 -21.33
CA GLU A 144 6.64 -20.53 -21.64
C GLU A 144 6.28 -20.55 -23.13
N LEU A 145 7.28 -20.63 -24.03
CA LEU A 145 7.03 -20.81 -25.45
C LEU A 145 6.34 -22.16 -25.74
N LYS A 146 6.70 -23.25 -25.05
CA LYS A 146 6.00 -24.54 -25.16
C LYS A 146 4.56 -24.45 -24.67
N ASP A 147 4.32 -23.80 -23.54
CA ASP A 147 2.98 -23.62 -22.97
C ASP A 147 2.08 -22.77 -23.88
N ARG A 148 2.63 -21.74 -24.52
CA ARG A 148 1.93 -20.90 -25.52
C ARG A 148 1.71 -21.62 -26.85
N ASN A 149 2.53 -22.61 -27.18
CA ASN A 149 2.55 -23.29 -28.49
C ASN A 149 2.42 -24.82 -28.33
N PRO A 150 1.26 -25.33 -27.86
CA PRO A 150 1.08 -26.77 -27.57
C PRO A 150 1.05 -27.67 -28.81
N ASP A 151 0.88 -27.08 -30.00
CA ASP A 151 0.88 -27.76 -31.30
C ASP A 151 2.27 -27.84 -31.93
N VAL A 152 3.25 -27.10 -31.42
CA VAL A 152 4.63 -27.15 -31.92
C VAL A 152 5.34 -28.35 -31.28
N PRO A 153 5.96 -29.25 -32.06
CA PRO A 153 6.65 -30.42 -31.53
C PRO A 153 7.83 -30.07 -30.63
N ASP A 154 8.09 -30.93 -29.63
CA ASP A 154 9.17 -30.71 -28.64
C ASP A 154 10.56 -30.53 -29.28
N TYR A 155 10.84 -31.22 -30.39
CA TYR A 155 12.12 -31.13 -31.09
C TYR A 155 12.40 -29.74 -31.70
N ALA A 156 11.36 -28.92 -31.94
CA ALA A 156 11.53 -27.54 -32.40
C ALA A 156 12.16 -26.64 -31.32
N PHE A 157 12.16 -27.10 -30.07
CA PHE A 157 12.76 -26.43 -28.91
C PHE A 157 14.08 -27.07 -28.46
N GLU A 158 14.59 -28.04 -29.22
CA GLU A 158 15.83 -28.75 -28.95
C GLU A 158 16.91 -28.35 -29.96
N ASP A 159 18.16 -28.42 -29.51
CA ASP A 159 19.33 -28.17 -30.35
C ASP A 159 19.37 -29.18 -31.51
N GLY A 160 19.64 -28.71 -32.73
CA GLY A 160 19.74 -29.54 -33.94
C GLY A 160 20.86 -30.59 -33.88
N LEU A 161 21.79 -30.47 -32.92
CA LEU A 161 22.75 -31.52 -32.59
C LEU A 161 22.16 -32.71 -31.83
N HIS A 162 20.95 -32.63 -31.28
CA HIS A 162 20.32 -33.72 -30.52
C HIS A 162 19.26 -34.47 -31.33
N ASP A 163 18.64 -33.83 -32.32
CA ASP A 163 17.69 -34.45 -33.22
C ASP A 163 18.07 -34.16 -34.68
N HIS A 164 18.77 -35.13 -35.27
CA HIS A 164 19.23 -35.14 -36.67
C HIS A 164 18.19 -35.73 -37.63
N GLU A 165 17.10 -36.28 -37.11
CA GLU A 165 16.10 -37.02 -37.89
C GLU A 165 14.92 -36.14 -38.31
N HIS A 166 14.72 -35.00 -37.64
CA HIS A 166 13.59 -34.10 -37.91
C HIS A 166 14.03 -32.66 -38.22
N ASP A 167 13.70 -32.21 -39.44
CA ASP A 167 13.79 -30.80 -39.82
C ASP A 167 12.50 -30.08 -39.44
N TRP A 168 12.61 -29.13 -38.51
CA TRP A 168 11.52 -28.19 -38.23
C TRP A 168 11.52 -27.09 -39.29
N THR A 169 10.48 -27.01 -40.11
CA THR A 169 10.32 -26.00 -41.15
C THR A 169 9.24 -24.96 -40.83
N GLY A 170 8.72 -24.98 -39.61
CA GLY A 170 7.59 -24.16 -39.20
C GLY A 170 6.24 -24.82 -39.51
N VAL A 171 5.17 -24.14 -39.12
CA VAL A 171 3.80 -24.50 -39.48
C VAL A 171 3.53 -23.94 -40.87
N LEU A 172 3.36 -24.81 -41.85
CA LEU A 172 2.96 -24.42 -43.21
C LEU A 172 1.51 -23.89 -43.19
N ASP A 173 1.23 -22.82 -43.92
CA ASP A 173 -0.13 -22.20 -44.03
C ASP A 173 -1.22 -23.21 -44.46
N GLU A 174 -0.84 -24.37 -45.00
CA GLU A 174 -1.75 -25.45 -45.39
C GLU A 174 -2.32 -26.25 -44.20
N ASP A 175 -1.66 -26.23 -43.02
CA ASP A 175 -2.14 -26.88 -41.79
C ASP A 175 -2.98 -25.94 -40.89
N LEU A 176 -3.04 -24.65 -41.23
CA LEU A 176 -4.02 -23.70 -40.66
C LEU A 176 -5.34 -23.86 -41.40
N GLY A 177 -6.05 -24.97 -41.13
CA GLY A 177 -7.43 -25.30 -41.53
C GLY A 177 -8.04 -24.40 -42.61
N GLN A 178 -8.32 -24.97 -43.78
CA GLN A 178 -8.92 -24.32 -44.95
C GLN A 178 -10.34 -23.73 -44.74
N ASP A 179 -10.79 -23.50 -43.50
CA ASP A 179 -12.09 -22.89 -43.22
C ASP A 179 -11.91 -21.48 -42.61
N PRO A 180 -12.19 -20.40 -43.37
CA PRO A 180 -12.06 -19.04 -42.89
C PRO A 180 -12.98 -18.72 -41.68
N ASP A 181 -14.02 -19.52 -41.44
CA ASP A 181 -14.94 -19.35 -40.31
C ASP A 181 -14.35 -19.83 -38.96
N GLU A 182 -13.35 -20.72 -38.95
CA GLU A 182 -12.70 -21.18 -37.71
C GLU A 182 -11.64 -20.19 -37.20
N ARG A 183 -11.12 -19.33 -38.09
CA ARG A 183 -10.08 -18.34 -37.75
C ARG A 183 -10.63 -17.20 -36.90
N GLU A 184 -11.90 -16.82 -37.05
CA GLU A 184 -12.54 -15.77 -36.23
C GLU A 184 -12.93 -16.23 -34.82
N ALA A 185 -13.03 -17.54 -34.57
CA ALA A 185 -13.43 -18.07 -33.27
C ALA A 185 -12.26 -18.19 -32.27
N ARG A 186 -11.01 -18.24 -32.74
CA ARG A 186 -9.82 -18.32 -31.86
C ARG A 186 -9.30 -16.97 -31.37
N TYR A 187 -9.80 -15.86 -31.91
CA TYR A 187 -9.35 -14.50 -31.59
C TYR A 187 -10.46 -13.61 -30.97
N ARG A 188 -11.55 -14.19 -30.47
CA ARG A 188 -12.50 -13.53 -29.55
C ARG A 188 -12.40 -14.13 -28.15
#